data_AF-A0A7V9FQ13-F1
#
_entry.id   AF-A0A7V9FQ13-F1
#
_cell.length_a   1.000
_cell.length_b   1.000
_cell.length_c   1.000
_cell.angle_alpha   90.00
_cell.angle_beta   90.00
_cell.angle_gamma   90.00
#
_symmetry.space_group_name_H-M   'P 1'
#
loop_
_entity.id
_entity.type
_entity.pdbx_description
1 polymer ?
#
loop_
_entity_poly.entity_id
_entity_poly.type
_entity_poly.pdbx_seq_one_letter_code
_entity_poly.pdbx_strand_id
1 'polypeptide(L)'
;MGRGADRGETRAGKPQGRAPIPKEIAQPLRDLLRHRKALRLILQQVSKEDYLGAMRNGSAEDVLRLVYPLERAVEVASNYTIALATRGLRLLGVESSSGSDALRQLHEQGAISQGMRKRLTAVNRVRNEAQHEYELVRGSALYEVALEQDTLLEPFLQSYVRWLDKLGLGGAARQDGE
;
A
#
# COMPACT_ATOMS: atom_id res chain seq x y z
N MET A 1 25.31 -63.14 15.33
CA MET A 1 24.92 -62.79 13.96
C MET A 1 24.17 -61.47 14.02
N GLY A 2 24.80 -60.41 13.54
CA GLY A 2 24.43 -59.02 13.82
C GLY A 2 23.24 -58.55 12.98
N ARG A 3 22.34 -57.81 13.64
CA ARG A 3 21.20 -57.12 13.01
C ARG A 3 21.74 -55.96 12.17
N GLY A 4 21.52 -56.01 10.87
CA GLY A 4 21.76 -54.89 9.96
C GLY A 4 20.80 -53.76 10.30
N ALA A 5 21.34 -52.65 10.80
CA ALA A 5 20.62 -51.41 10.96
C ALA A 5 20.52 -50.74 9.59
N ASP A 6 19.36 -50.94 8.95
CA ASP A 6 18.92 -50.19 7.78
C ASP A 6 18.69 -48.73 8.20
N ARG A 7 19.70 -47.88 8.00
CA ARG A 7 19.56 -46.43 8.16
C ARG A 7 18.90 -45.90 6.90
N GLY A 8 17.57 -45.82 6.95
CA GLY A 8 16.80 -45.02 6.02
C GLY A 8 17.34 -43.59 6.02
N GLU A 9 18.09 -43.26 4.98
CA GLU A 9 18.50 -41.90 4.66
C GLU A 9 17.23 -41.06 4.48
N THR A 10 16.96 -40.22 5.47
CA THR A 10 16.04 -39.10 5.36
C THR A 10 16.55 -38.20 4.24
N ARG A 11 15.98 -38.39 3.04
CA ARG A 11 16.15 -37.46 1.92
C ARG A 11 15.75 -36.06 2.42
N ALA A 12 16.74 -35.23 2.68
CA ALA A 12 16.57 -33.81 2.91
C ALA A 12 15.78 -33.25 1.72
N GLY A 13 14.53 -32.86 1.97
CA GLY A 13 13.67 -32.26 0.97
C GLY A 13 14.40 -31.05 0.37
N LYS A 14 14.54 -31.02 -0.96
CA LYS A 14 15.04 -29.86 -1.68
C LYS A 14 14.28 -28.62 -1.18
N PRO A 15 14.96 -27.48 -0.95
CA PRO A 15 14.26 -26.24 -0.64
C PRO A 15 13.28 -25.96 -1.78
N GLN A 16 11.99 -26.09 -1.49
CA GLN A 16 10.94 -25.67 -2.43
C GLN A 16 11.15 -24.18 -2.65
N GLY A 17 11.60 -23.82 -3.85
CA GLY A 17 11.84 -22.43 -4.22
C GLY A 17 10.55 -21.64 -4.03
N ARG A 18 10.62 -20.49 -3.35
CA ARG A 18 9.50 -19.57 -3.21
C ARG A 18 8.98 -19.19 -4.59
N ALA A 19 7.67 -19.12 -4.75
CA ALA A 19 7.07 -18.67 -6.00
C ALA A 19 7.32 -17.15 -6.17
N PRO A 20 7.45 -16.66 -7.41
CA PRO A 20 7.52 -15.21 -7.64
C PRO A 20 6.21 -14.54 -7.22
N ILE A 21 6.28 -13.26 -6.83
CA ILE A 21 5.07 -12.46 -6.58
C ILE A 21 4.32 -12.29 -7.91
N PRO A 22 3.01 -12.58 -7.96
CA PRO A 22 2.22 -12.39 -9.17
C PRO A 22 2.30 -10.97 -9.72
N LYS A 23 2.33 -10.81 -11.05
CA LYS A 23 2.61 -9.53 -11.74
C LYS A 23 1.60 -8.45 -11.33
N GLU A 24 0.35 -8.83 -11.14
CA GLU A 24 -0.76 -7.99 -10.69
C GLU A 24 -0.55 -7.42 -9.29
N ILE A 25 0.36 -7.96 -8.47
CA ILE A 25 0.75 -7.40 -7.17
C ILE A 25 2.13 -6.74 -7.26
N ALA A 26 3.09 -7.39 -7.94
CA ALA A 26 4.46 -6.89 -8.07
C ALA A 26 4.51 -5.51 -8.74
N GLN A 27 3.69 -5.28 -9.78
CA GLN A 27 3.65 -3.99 -10.47
C GLN A 27 3.09 -2.87 -9.55
N PRO A 28 1.90 -3.01 -8.93
CA PRO A 28 1.41 -2.05 -7.95
C PRO A 28 2.32 -1.79 -6.75
N LEU A 29 3.06 -2.79 -6.27
CA LEU A 29 4.05 -2.58 -5.21
C LEU A 29 5.14 -1.60 -5.63
N ARG A 30 5.70 -1.79 -6.84
CA ARG A 30 6.70 -0.87 -7.40
C ARG A 30 6.15 0.52 -7.65
N ASP A 31 4.92 0.59 -8.16
CA ASP A 31 4.28 1.87 -8.45
C ASP A 31 3.97 2.63 -7.16
N LEU A 32 3.45 1.97 -6.12
CA LEU A 32 3.16 2.61 -4.84
C LEU A 32 4.44 3.15 -4.17
N LEU A 33 5.57 2.44 -4.29
CA LEU A 33 6.88 2.96 -3.84
C LEU A 33 7.27 4.27 -4.56
N ARG A 34 7.03 4.36 -5.87
CA ARG A 34 7.30 5.58 -6.65
C ARG A 34 6.34 6.71 -6.26
N HIS A 35 5.05 6.40 -6.11
CA HIS A 35 4.04 7.38 -5.71
C HIS A 35 4.24 7.92 -4.30
N ARG A 36 4.70 7.08 -3.36
CA ARG A 36 5.13 7.56 -2.04
C ARG A 36 6.27 8.57 -2.15
N LYS A 37 7.31 8.28 -2.95
CA LYS A 37 8.42 9.21 -3.16
C LYS A 37 7.92 10.54 -3.75
N ALA A 38 7.01 10.49 -4.72
CA ALA A 38 6.42 11.69 -5.30
C ALA A 38 5.61 12.49 -4.27
N LEU A 39 4.74 11.85 -3.49
CA LEU A 39 3.98 12.48 -2.40
C LEU A 39 4.91 13.19 -1.42
N ARG A 40 5.98 12.52 -1.00
CA ARG A 40 6.99 13.09 -0.10
C ARG A 40 7.66 14.33 -0.68
N LEU A 41 8.05 14.29 -1.95
CA LEU A 41 8.67 15.43 -2.62
C LEU A 41 7.71 16.62 -2.70
N ILE A 42 6.42 16.37 -2.99
CA ILE A 42 5.39 17.42 -2.98
C ILE A 42 5.25 18.03 -1.59
N LEU A 43 5.16 17.21 -0.54
CA LEU A 43 5.09 17.67 0.86
C LEU A 43 6.33 18.43 1.33
N GLN A 44 7.48 18.26 0.67
CA GLN A 44 8.69 19.05 0.93
C GLN A 44 8.69 20.40 0.20
N GLN A 45 7.91 20.53 -0.87
CA GLN A 45 7.85 21.74 -1.71
C GLN A 45 6.66 22.64 -1.42
N VAL A 46 5.58 22.07 -0.88
CA VAL A 46 4.32 22.75 -0.64
C VAL A 46 4.05 22.77 0.86
N SER A 47 4.06 23.94 1.47
CA SER A 47 3.63 24.09 2.86
C SER A 47 2.11 24.03 2.98
N LYS A 48 1.62 23.75 4.20
CA LYS A 48 0.18 23.78 4.47
C LYS A 48 -0.43 25.16 4.21
N GLU A 49 0.31 26.22 4.55
CA GLU A 49 -0.14 27.60 4.36
C GLU A 49 -0.25 27.94 2.86
N ASP A 50 0.77 27.61 2.07
CA ASP A 50 0.75 27.83 0.61
C ASP A 50 -0.38 27.04 -0.06
N TYR A 51 -0.57 25.78 0.34
CA TYR A 51 -1.65 24.93 -0.17
C TYR A 51 -3.03 25.54 0.13
N LEU A 52 -3.28 25.94 1.38
CA LEU A 52 -4.55 26.53 1.77
C LEU A 52 -4.76 27.92 1.16
N GLY A 53 -3.70 28.71 1.00
CA GLY A 53 -3.74 29.99 0.30
C GLY A 53 -4.16 29.81 -1.16
N ALA A 54 -3.54 28.87 -1.85
CA ALA A 54 -3.86 28.52 -3.23
C ALA A 54 -5.30 28.01 -3.40
N MET A 55 -5.81 27.21 -2.46
CA MET A 55 -7.20 26.75 -2.50
C MET A 55 -8.24 27.85 -2.30
N ARG A 56 -7.95 28.88 -1.49
CA ARG A 56 -8.91 29.94 -1.17
C ARG A 56 -9.04 30.96 -2.29
N ASN A 57 -7.90 31.51 -2.68
CA ASN A 57 -7.82 32.72 -3.50
C ASN A 57 -6.70 32.62 -4.55
N GLY A 58 -6.17 31.41 -4.79
CA GLY A 58 -5.07 31.20 -5.72
C GLY A 58 -5.47 31.50 -7.16
N SER A 59 -4.49 31.92 -7.94
CA SER A 59 -4.65 31.94 -9.40
C SER A 59 -4.81 30.52 -9.95
N ALA A 60 -5.24 30.39 -11.21
CA ALA A 60 -5.26 29.09 -11.88
C ALA A 60 -3.87 28.42 -11.87
N GLU A 61 -2.80 29.21 -11.95
CA GLU A 61 -1.42 28.74 -11.86
C GLU A 61 -1.08 28.19 -10.46
N ASP A 62 -1.53 28.85 -9.40
CA ASP A 62 -1.35 28.37 -8.03
C ASP A 62 -2.07 27.04 -7.79
N VAL A 63 -3.29 26.90 -8.32
CA VAL A 63 -4.05 25.64 -8.23
C VAL A 63 -3.31 24.49 -8.95
N LEU A 64 -2.82 24.74 -10.17
CA LEU A 64 -2.07 23.75 -10.96
C LEU A 64 -0.76 23.34 -10.28
N ARG A 65 -0.09 24.27 -9.59
CA ARG A 65 1.24 24.05 -8.99
C ARG A 65 1.18 23.49 -7.57
N LEU A 66 0.22 23.94 -6.76
CA LEU A 66 0.19 23.69 -5.32
C LEU A 66 -0.92 22.73 -4.92
N VAL A 67 -2.09 22.80 -5.57
CA VAL A 67 -3.28 22.05 -5.14
C VAL A 67 -3.35 20.68 -5.83
N TYR A 68 -3.50 20.68 -7.16
CA TYR A 68 -3.72 19.44 -7.91
C TYR A 68 -2.63 18.37 -7.75
N PRO A 69 -1.33 18.71 -7.69
CA PRO A 69 -0.30 17.69 -7.48
C PRO A 69 -0.49 16.95 -6.16
N LEU A 70 -0.83 17.65 -5.08
CA LEU A 70 -1.06 17.05 -3.77
C LEU A 70 -2.33 16.20 -3.77
N GLU A 71 -3.46 16.73 -4.27
CA GLU A 71 -4.72 15.97 -4.33
C GLU A 71 -4.53 14.66 -5.13
N ARG A 72 -3.86 14.77 -6.27
CA ARG A 72 -3.60 13.63 -7.15
C ARG A 72 -2.68 12.61 -6.49
N ALA A 73 -1.62 13.05 -5.81
CA ALA A 73 -0.71 12.14 -5.12
C ALA A 73 -1.41 11.34 -4.01
N VAL A 74 -2.27 12.00 -3.22
CA VAL A 74 -3.09 11.37 -2.18
C VAL A 74 -4.05 10.35 -2.77
N GLU A 75 -4.80 10.75 -3.81
CA GLU A 75 -5.74 9.87 -4.50
C GLU A 75 -5.04 8.60 -5.03
N VAL A 76 -3.95 8.78 -5.78
CA VAL A 76 -3.23 7.68 -6.42
C VAL A 76 -2.69 6.71 -5.36
N ALA A 77 -2.04 7.21 -4.32
CA ALA A 77 -1.48 6.35 -3.30
C ALA A 77 -2.57 5.61 -2.48
N SER A 78 -3.76 6.22 -2.29
CA SER A 78 -4.88 5.57 -1.60
C SER A 78 -5.46 4.44 -2.47
N ASN A 79 -5.66 4.71 -3.75
CA ASN A 79 -6.13 3.72 -4.72
C ASN A 79 -5.18 2.52 -4.83
N TYR A 80 -3.86 2.76 -4.88
CA TYR A 80 -2.87 1.68 -4.89
C TYR A 80 -2.87 0.86 -3.60
N THR A 81 -3.03 1.50 -2.44
CA THR A 81 -3.11 0.82 -1.15
C THR A 81 -4.31 -0.13 -1.10
N ILE A 82 -5.49 0.34 -1.52
CA ILE A 82 -6.70 -0.49 -1.59
C ILE A 82 -6.58 -1.59 -2.65
N ALA A 83 -6.04 -1.27 -3.83
CA ALA A 83 -5.83 -2.25 -4.89
C ALA A 83 -4.89 -3.38 -4.43
N LEU A 84 -3.81 -3.07 -3.73
CA LEU A 84 -2.92 -4.07 -3.13
C LEU A 84 -3.64 -4.90 -2.08
N ALA A 85 -4.45 -4.28 -1.21
CA ALA A 85 -5.24 -5.00 -0.23
C ALA A 85 -6.17 -6.02 -0.88
N THR A 86 -6.99 -5.59 -1.84
CA THR A 86 -7.92 -6.47 -2.55
C THR A 86 -7.19 -7.57 -3.33
N ARG A 87 -6.12 -7.24 -4.06
CA ARG A 87 -5.39 -8.25 -4.85
C ARG A 87 -4.68 -9.27 -3.97
N GLY A 88 -4.12 -8.83 -2.84
CA GLY A 88 -3.51 -9.73 -1.86
C GLY A 88 -4.52 -10.73 -1.30
N LEU A 89 -5.70 -10.25 -0.91
CA LEU A 89 -6.77 -11.09 -0.37
C LEU A 89 -7.30 -12.10 -1.40
N ARG A 90 -7.40 -11.70 -2.67
CA ARG A 90 -7.79 -12.62 -3.76
C ARG A 90 -6.85 -13.80 -3.94
N LEU A 91 -5.55 -13.66 -3.63
CA LEU A 91 -4.63 -14.81 -3.64
C LEU A 91 -5.02 -15.89 -2.64
N LEU A 92 -5.73 -15.53 -1.58
CA LEU A 92 -6.26 -16.43 -0.57
C LEU A 92 -7.71 -16.85 -0.83
N GLY A 93 -8.28 -16.45 -1.98
CA GLY A 93 -9.71 -16.65 -2.26
C GLY A 93 -10.64 -15.82 -1.37
N VAL A 94 -10.13 -14.78 -0.72
CA VAL A 94 -10.92 -13.89 0.14
C VAL A 94 -11.41 -12.71 -0.70
N GLU A 95 -12.72 -12.60 -0.86
CA GLU A 95 -13.35 -11.44 -1.50
C GLU A 95 -13.57 -10.30 -0.50
N SER A 96 -13.51 -9.06 -1.01
CA SER A 96 -13.77 -7.84 -0.25
C SER A 96 -14.77 -6.98 -0.99
N SER A 97 -15.78 -6.49 -0.27
CA SER A 97 -16.88 -5.69 -0.83
C SER A 97 -16.56 -4.20 -0.99
N SER A 98 -15.56 -3.70 -0.26
CA SER A 98 -15.15 -2.28 -0.26
C SER A 98 -13.69 -2.12 0.18
N GLY A 99 -13.13 -0.92 0.05
CA GLY A 99 -11.78 -0.63 0.54
C GLY A 99 -11.63 -0.78 2.06
N SER A 100 -12.62 -0.31 2.83
CA SER A 100 -12.64 -0.50 4.29
C SER A 100 -12.71 -1.98 4.68
N ASP A 101 -13.50 -2.75 3.95
CA ASP A 101 -13.62 -4.20 4.13
C ASP A 101 -12.31 -4.92 3.78
N ALA A 102 -11.63 -4.53 2.68
CA ALA A 102 -10.33 -5.06 2.31
C ALA A 102 -9.26 -4.80 3.39
N LEU A 103 -9.23 -3.60 3.99
CA LEU A 103 -8.30 -3.29 5.08
C LEU A 103 -8.62 -4.10 6.35
N ARG A 104 -9.90 -4.30 6.65
CA ARG A 104 -10.34 -5.17 7.76
C ARG A 104 -9.88 -6.61 7.54
N GLN A 105 -10.13 -7.16 6.37
CA GLN A 105 -9.73 -8.52 6.01
C GLN A 105 -8.20 -8.68 6.02
N LEU A 106 -7.42 -7.72 5.50
CA LEU A 106 -5.96 -7.76 5.59
C LEU A 106 -5.46 -7.86 7.04
N HIS A 107 -6.10 -7.12 7.95
CA HIS A 107 -5.76 -7.21 9.37
C HIS A 107 -6.08 -8.60 9.93
N GLU A 108 -7.24 -9.17 9.59
CA GLU A 108 -7.64 -10.52 10.01
C GLU A 108 -6.69 -11.60 9.46
N GLN A 109 -6.15 -11.41 8.26
CA GLN A 109 -5.09 -12.26 7.67
C GLN A 109 -3.69 -12.00 8.24
N GLY A 110 -3.56 -11.12 9.24
CA GLY A 110 -2.28 -10.79 9.88
C GLY A 110 -1.29 -10.00 9.00
N ALA A 111 -1.77 -9.41 7.90
CA ALA A 111 -0.93 -8.65 6.97
C ALA A 111 -0.54 -7.27 7.52
N ILE A 112 -1.44 -6.65 8.29
CA ILE A 112 -1.25 -5.34 8.91
C ILE A 112 -1.73 -5.34 10.37
N SER A 113 -1.17 -4.45 11.18
CA SER A 113 -1.60 -4.28 12.57
C SER A 113 -2.97 -3.60 12.66
N GLN A 114 -3.66 -3.79 13.79
CA GLN A 114 -4.95 -3.14 14.05
C GLN A 114 -4.83 -1.60 14.01
N GLY A 115 -3.73 -1.05 14.53
CA GLY A 115 -3.45 0.38 14.49
C GLY A 115 -3.29 0.90 13.06
N MET A 116 -2.54 0.19 12.22
CA MET A 116 -2.38 0.54 10.81
C MET A 116 -3.71 0.46 10.05
N ARG A 117 -4.51 -0.58 10.29
CA ARG A 117 -5.87 -0.69 9.73
C ARG A 117 -6.69 0.56 10.06
N LYS A 118 -6.79 0.93 11.35
CA LYS A 118 -7.59 2.08 11.79
C LYS A 118 -7.15 3.37 11.09
N ARG A 119 -5.83 3.61 11.02
CA ARG A 119 -5.25 4.80 10.39
C ARG A 119 -5.50 4.83 8.88
N LEU A 120 -5.27 3.72 8.16
CA LEU A 120 -5.57 3.61 6.72
C LEU A 120 -7.07 3.75 6.41
N THR A 121 -7.95 3.23 7.28
CA THR A 121 -9.40 3.43 7.15
C THR A 121 -9.76 4.90 7.34
N ALA A 122 -9.17 5.59 8.32
CA ALA A 122 -9.40 7.00 8.55
C ALA A 122 -8.95 7.86 7.35
N VAL A 123 -7.75 7.61 6.81
CA VAL A 123 -7.23 8.24 5.58
C VAL A 123 -8.22 8.09 4.42
N ASN A 124 -8.68 6.86 4.14
CA ASN A 124 -9.63 6.63 3.06
C ASN A 124 -10.98 7.30 3.29
N ARG A 125 -11.48 7.29 4.53
CA ARG A 125 -12.75 7.93 4.88
C ARG A 125 -12.68 9.44 4.66
N VAL A 126 -11.68 10.10 5.26
CA VAL A 126 -11.50 11.56 5.15
C VAL A 126 -11.28 11.96 3.69
N ARG A 127 -10.51 11.19 2.92
CA ARG A 127 -10.33 11.44 1.47
C ARG A 127 -11.65 11.41 0.71
N ASN A 128 -12.55 10.48 1.05
CA ASN A 128 -13.86 10.36 0.39
C ASN A 128 -14.82 11.47 0.85
N GLU A 129 -14.84 11.79 2.15
CA GLU A 129 -15.63 12.88 2.71
C GLU A 129 -15.22 14.24 2.12
N ALA A 130 -13.90 14.47 1.97
CA ALA A 130 -13.33 15.67 1.37
C ALA A 130 -13.82 15.91 -0.07
N GLN A 131 -14.34 14.91 -0.78
CA GLN A 131 -14.93 15.11 -2.12
C GLN A 131 -16.28 15.84 -2.09
N HIS A 132 -16.92 15.92 -0.92
CA HIS A 132 -18.28 16.45 -0.73
C HIS A 132 -18.34 17.70 0.17
N GLU A 133 -17.20 18.16 0.68
CA GLU A 133 -17.11 19.29 1.62
C GLU A 133 -16.78 20.63 0.95
N TYR A 134 -17.05 21.72 1.67
CA TYR A 134 -16.60 23.07 1.30
C TYR A 134 -15.07 23.15 1.19
N GLU A 135 -14.58 23.90 0.21
CA GLU A 135 -13.17 23.94 -0.24
C GLU A 135 -12.14 24.09 0.88
N LEU A 136 -12.45 24.90 1.90
CA LEU A 136 -11.55 25.18 3.02
C LEU A 136 -11.40 24.02 4.00
N VAL A 137 -12.52 23.38 4.36
CA VAL A 137 -12.53 22.24 5.27
C VAL A 137 -11.89 21.04 4.56
N ARG A 138 -12.29 20.83 3.29
CA ARG A 138 -11.67 19.89 2.36
C ARG A 138 -10.15 20.08 2.30
N GLY A 139 -9.67 21.31 2.14
CA GLY A 139 -8.26 21.60 1.99
C GLY A 139 -7.42 21.20 3.19
N SER A 140 -7.82 21.63 4.39
CA SER A 140 -7.06 21.27 5.58
C SER A 140 -7.11 19.76 5.82
N ALA A 141 -8.27 19.13 5.63
CA ALA A 141 -8.41 17.68 5.79
C ALA A 141 -7.50 16.91 4.82
N LEU A 142 -7.44 17.30 3.55
CA LEU A 142 -6.66 16.61 2.54
C LEU A 142 -5.15 16.77 2.75
N TYR A 143 -4.69 17.92 3.21
CA TYR A 143 -3.27 18.11 3.56
C TYR A 143 -2.85 17.23 4.74
N GLU A 144 -3.68 17.12 5.78
CA GLU A 144 -3.41 16.22 6.91
C GLU A 144 -3.43 14.74 6.48
N VAL A 145 -4.37 14.38 5.59
CA VAL A 145 -4.40 13.04 4.97
C VAL A 145 -3.09 12.77 4.21
N ALA A 146 -2.57 13.74 3.47
CA ALA A 146 -1.32 13.59 2.74
C ALA A 146 -0.13 13.31 3.67
N LEU A 147 -0.01 14.07 4.76
CA LEU A 147 1.02 13.84 5.79
C LEU A 147 0.89 12.44 6.39
N GLU A 148 -0.30 12.11 6.86
CA GLU A 148 -0.59 10.82 7.51
C GLU A 148 -0.25 9.66 6.56
N GLN A 149 -0.62 9.79 5.28
CA GLN A 149 -0.37 8.80 4.26
C GLN A 149 1.14 8.61 3.98
N ASP A 150 1.96 9.66 3.91
CA ASP A 150 3.42 9.50 3.79
C ASP A 150 4.01 8.69 4.95
N THR A 151 3.49 8.88 6.17
CA THR A 151 3.95 8.13 7.35
C THR A 151 3.51 6.65 7.34
N LEU A 152 2.38 6.34 6.71
CA LEU A 152 1.79 5.00 6.72
C LEU A 152 2.30 4.09 5.60
N LEU A 153 2.60 4.66 4.42
CA LEU A 153 2.86 3.87 3.22
C LEU A 153 4.09 2.97 3.34
N GLU A 154 5.17 3.42 4.00
CA GLU A 154 6.38 2.59 4.19
C GLU A 154 6.12 1.42 5.16
N PRO A 155 5.60 1.65 6.39
CA PRO A 155 5.20 0.56 7.27
C PRO A 155 4.21 -0.42 6.61
N PHE A 156 3.27 0.08 5.82
CA PHE A 156 2.32 -0.75 5.07
C PHE A 156 3.03 -1.65 4.07
N LEU A 157 3.87 -1.08 3.19
CA LEU A 157 4.61 -1.83 2.17
C LEU A 157 5.50 -2.91 2.80
N GLN A 158 6.21 -2.58 3.88
CA GLN A 158 7.05 -3.54 4.59
C GLN A 158 6.22 -4.68 5.21
N SER A 159 5.08 -4.36 5.83
CA SER A 159 4.21 -5.37 6.46
C SER A 159 3.56 -6.26 5.41
N TYR A 160 3.12 -5.67 4.30
CA TYR A 160 2.51 -6.38 3.17
C TYR A 160 3.51 -7.32 2.49
N VAL A 161 4.74 -6.87 2.22
CA VAL A 161 5.78 -7.73 1.63
C VAL A 161 6.16 -8.88 2.58
N ARG A 162 6.31 -8.61 3.89
CA ARG A 162 6.53 -9.67 4.88
C ARG A 162 5.38 -10.67 4.94
N TRP A 163 4.15 -10.22 4.72
CA TRP A 163 2.99 -11.09 4.67
C TRP A 163 2.99 -11.96 3.42
N LEU A 164 3.28 -11.40 2.24
CA LEU A 164 3.49 -12.20 1.02
C LEU A 164 4.60 -13.24 1.20
N ASP A 165 5.69 -12.88 1.89
CA ASP A 165 6.79 -13.79 2.21
C ASP A 165 6.34 -15.00 3.03
N LYS A 166 5.47 -14.77 4.02
CA LYS A 166 4.86 -15.83 4.83
C LYS A 166 3.93 -16.74 4.02
N LEU A 167 3.35 -16.22 2.94
CA LEU A 167 2.57 -17.00 1.98
C LEU A 167 3.43 -17.79 0.99
N GLY A 168 4.76 -17.75 1.12
CA GLY A 168 5.69 -18.44 0.24
C GLY A 168 5.97 -17.72 -1.09
N LEU A 169 5.61 -16.43 -1.18
CA LEU A 169 5.84 -15.59 -2.35
C LEU A 169 7.10 -14.73 -2.17
N GLY A 170 7.73 -14.30 -3.27
CA GLY A 170 8.91 -13.44 -3.24
C GLY A 170 10.23 -14.15 -3.59
N GLY A 171 10.16 -15.36 -4.15
CA GLY A 171 11.34 -15.96 -4.79
C GLY A 171 11.71 -15.21 -6.08
N ALA A 172 13.01 -15.20 -6.40
CA ALA A 172 13.43 -14.81 -7.74
C ALA A 172 12.76 -15.75 -8.74
N ALA A 173 12.04 -15.20 -9.72
CA ALA A 173 11.59 -16.00 -10.85
C ALA A 173 12.83 -16.67 -11.44
N ARG A 174 12.86 -18.01 -11.49
CA ARG A 174 13.86 -18.70 -12.29
C ARG A 174 13.66 -18.21 -13.71
N GLN A 175 14.62 -17.44 -14.22
CA GLN A 175 14.74 -17.19 -15.64
C GLN A 175 15.22 -18.52 -16.24
N ASP A 176 14.29 -19.46 -16.42
CA ASP A 176 14.52 -20.58 -17.31
C ASP A 176 14.45 -20.00 -18.73
N GLY A 177 15.56 -20.15 -19.46
CA GLY A 177 15.95 -19.29 -20.57
C GLY A 177 15.08 -19.34 -21.83
N GLU A 178 15.19 -18.26 -22.59
CA GLU A 178 15.12 -18.26 -24.05
C GLU A 178 16.55 -18.05 -24.61
#